data_AF-A0A7W4J321-F1
#
_entry.id   AF-A0A7W4J321-F1
#
_cell.length_a   1.000
_cell.length_b   1.000
_cell.length_c   1.000
_cell.angle_alpha   90.00
_cell.angle_beta   90.00
_cell.angle_gamma   90.00
#
_symmetry.space_group_name_H-M   'P 1'
#
loop_
_entity.id
_entity.type
_entity.pdbx_description
1 polymer ?
#
loop_
_entity_poly.entity_id
_entity_poly.type
_entity_poly.pdbx_seq_one_letter_code
_entity_poly.pdbx_strand_id
1 'polypeptide(L)'
;MSLKTHIPPSSFVALRPRFVPCWLLWPALAACGGAMVYSSFVDPVIPDFARLSTIGLDGLALLVAILVMPRHFIVGFLGSMLPFVISWRVAAIHGSVPGMASSTIAFLVFFVLYVDCAVHDWAASRVSGSGSLMQWQVATIRIYFGFDMVGHFAEKLFAGFHSFHHMAQLFIGFGLPSGGLAVIAAGLCELAIAIGVGMGVLTRAAGVGGAVYYLIANQYGRHFGDGFTWNNAPVGGWEYPMLMIVLFASFSMAGAGRLSIDGWLIARGWMPRFLQPLCVPAAPDHARQDS
;
A
#
# COMPACT_ATOMS: atom_id res chain seq x y z
N MET A 1 -9.45 8.67 -42.62
CA MET A 1 -8.38 8.70 -41.60
C MET A 1 -8.74 7.67 -40.54
N SER A 2 -8.23 6.44 -40.70
CA SER A 2 -8.59 5.29 -39.85
C SER A 2 -7.95 5.48 -38.47
N LEU A 3 -8.77 5.60 -37.43
CA LEU A 3 -8.33 5.52 -36.04
C LEU A 3 -7.77 4.11 -35.81
N LYS A 4 -6.46 3.94 -35.99
CA LYS A 4 -5.73 2.77 -35.49
C LYS A 4 -6.01 2.74 -33.98
N THR A 5 -6.85 1.80 -33.54
CA THR A 5 -7.02 1.46 -32.13
C THR A 5 -5.66 1.03 -31.62
N HIS A 6 -4.99 1.91 -30.88
CA HIS A 6 -3.79 1.57 -30.13
C HIS A 6 -4.19 0.47 -29.15
N ILE A 7 -3.87 -0.77 -29.52
CA ILE A 7 -3.91 -1.90 -28.59
C ILE A 7 -2.93 -1.50 -27.49
N PRO A 8 -3.37 -1.33 -26.23
CA PRO A 8 -2.46 -1.03 -25.14
C PRO A 8 -1.39 -2.13 -25.12
N PRO A 9 -0.12 -1.80 -24.78
CA PRO A 9 0.94 -2.80 -24.73
C PRO A 9 0.46 -4.01 -23.92
N SER A 10 0.81 -5.20 -24.38
CA SER A 10 0.44 -6.51 -23.79
C SER A 10 0.80 -6.66 -22.30
N SER A 11 1.41 -5.64 -21.68
CA SER A 11 1.87 -5.56 -20.31
C SER A 11 0.79 -5.42 -19.24
N PHE A 12 -0.48 -5.18 -19.60
CA PHE A 12 -1.55 -4.92 -18.60
C PHE A 12 -2.82 -5.76 -18.78
N VAL A 13 -2.70 -6.99 -19.32
CA VAL A 13 -3.81 -7.96 -19.30
C VAL A 13 -4.29 -8.17 -17.85
N ALA A 14 -5.60 -8.29 -17.66
CA ALA A 14 -6.19 -8.47 -16.34
C ALA A 14 -5.63 -9.74 -15.64
N LEU A 15 -4.78 -9.51 -14.64
CA LEU A 15 -4.17 -10.56 -13.84
C LEU A 15 -5.20 -11.23 -12.94
N ARG A 16 -5.15 -12.56 -12.83
CA ARG A 16 -5.99 -13.33 -11.92
C ARG A 16 -5.29 -14.61 -11.43
N PRO A 17 -5.57 -15.05 -10.19
CA PRO A 17 -5.17 -16.36 -9.70
C PRO A 17 -5.83 -17.46 -10.54
N ARG A 18 -5.18 -18.63 -10.60
CA ARG A 18 -5.62 -19.78 -11.39
C ARG A 18 -6.07 -20.94 -10.51
N PHE A 19 -5.33 -21.25 -9.46
CA PHE A 19 -5.54 -22.42 -8.62
C PHE A 19 -6.19 -22.07 -7.29
N VAL A 20 -5.90 -20.89 -6.75
CA VAL A 20 -6.37 -20.46 -5.43
C VAL A 20 -7.65 -19.66 -5.62
N PRO A 21 -8.81 -20.16 -5.15
CA PRO A 21 -10.05 -19.44 -5.34
C PRO A 21 -10.14 -18.25 -4.39
N CYS A 22 -10.58 -17.10 -4.92
CA CYS A 22 -10.68 -15.85 -4.14
C CYS A 22 -11.65 -15.94 -2.95
N TRP A 23 -12.63 -16.85 -2.98
CA TRP A 23 -13.60 -17.00 -1.90
C TRP A 23 -12.98 -17.49 -0.59
N LEU A 24 -11.79 -18.10 -0.61
CA LEU A 24 -11.07 -18.49 0.61
C LEU A 24 -10.76 -17.29 1.51
N LEU A 25 -10.63 -16.10 0.91
CA LEU A 25 -10.38 -14.87 1.65
C LEU A 25 -11.60 -14.40 2.44
N TRP A 26 -12.82 -14.77 2.03
CA TRP A 26 -14.06 -14.31 2.67
C TRP A 26 -14.20 -14.79 4.12
N PRO A 27 -14.12 -16.11 4.44
CA PRO A 27 -14.18 -16.56 5.81
C PRO A 27 -12.99 -16.06 6.65
N ALA A 28 -11.81 -15.88 6.03
CA ALA A 28 -10.64 -15.36 6.73
C ALA A 28 -10.83 -13.89 7.17
N LEU A 29 -11.33 -13.03 6.28
CA LEU A 29 -11.64 -11.63 6.60
C LEU A 29 -12.85 -11.52 7.54
N ALA A 30 -13.87 -12.38 7.39
CA ALA A 30 -14.99 -12.43 8.33
C ALA A 30 -14.52 -12.82 9.75
N ALA A 31 -13.56 -13.75 9.87
CA ALA A 31 -12.95 -14.10 11.15
C ALA A 31 -12.15 -12.93 11.75
N CYS A 32 -11.44 -12.13 10.92
CA CYS A 32 -10.77 -10.91 11.38
C CYS A 32 -11.78 -9.92 11.96
N GLY A 33 -12.87 -9.62 11.23
CA GLY A 33 -13.93 -8.74 11.72
C GLY A 33 -14.57 -9.25 13.02
N GLY A 34 -14.83 -10.55 13.12
CA GLY A 34 -15.31 -11.17 14.36
C GLY A 34 -14.33 -11.02 15.53
N ALA A 35 -13.02 -11.17 15.27
CA ALA A 35 -11.99 -10.95 16.27
C ALA A 35 -11.91 -9.47 16.71
N MET A 36 -12.08 -8.51 15.80
CA MET A 36 -12.12 -7.09 16.16
C MET A 36 -13.36 -6.73 16.98
N VAL A 37 -14.52 -7.32 16.67
CA VAL A 37 -15.73 -7.18 17.50
C VAL A 37 -15.48 -7.72 18.91
N TYR A 38 -14.89 -8.92 19.01
CA TYR A 38 -14.52 -9.52 20.30
C TYR A 38 -13.56 -8.61 21.09
N SER A 39 -12.46 -8.15 20.47
CA SER A 39 -11.46 -7.28 21.11
C SER A 39 -11.92 -5.83 21.34
N SER A 40 -13.10 -5.47 20.86
CA SER A 40 -13.70 -4.14 21.08
C SER A 40 -14.76 -4.15 22.18
N PHE A 41 -15.50 -5.25 22.32
CA PHE A 41 -16.71 -5.28 23.15
C PHE A 41 -16.74 -6.40 24.21
N VAL A 42 -16.03 -7.50 23.99
CA VAL A 42 -15.99 -8.64 24.93
C VAL A 42 -14.74 -8.57 25.80
N ASP A 43 -13.59 -8.41 25.16
CA ASP A 43 -12.30 -8.17 25.81
C ASP A 43 -11.74 -6.83 25.27
N PRO A 44 -12.16 -5.69 25.85
CA PRO A 44 -12.10 -4.37 25.23
C PRO A 44 -10.68 -3.75 25.25
N VAL A 45 -9.74 -4.45 24.65
CA VAL A 45 -8.33 -4.06 24.52
C VAL A 45 -8.16 -2.93 23.51
N ILE A 46 -8.99 -2.88 22.45
CA ILE A 46 -9.00 -1.77 21.49
C ILE A 46 -9.86 -0.63 22.07
N PRO A 47 -9.35 0.61 22.22
CA PRO A 47 -10.08 1.70 22.85
C PRO A 47 -10.96 2.52 21.88
N ASP A 48 -11.81 3.37 22.46
CA ASP A 48 -12.45 4.55 21.83
C ASP A 48 -12.96 4.40 20.38
N PHE A 49 -12.59 5.34 19.48
CA PHE A 49 -12.94 5.32 18.07
C PHE A 49 -12.15 4.25 17.31
N ALA A 50 -11.00 3.79 17.84
CA ALA A 50 -10.25 2.72 17.20
C ALA A 50 -11.11 1.47 17.03
N ARG A 51 -11.98 1.14 18.00
CA ARG A 51 -12.95 0.02 17.93
C ARG A 51 -13.79 0.03 16.66
N LEU A 52 -14.46 1.15 16.40
CA LEU A 52 -15.36 1.27 15.26
C LEU A 52 -14.58 1.35 13.95
N SER A 53 -13.40 1.98 13.97
CA SER A 53 -12.56 2.10 12.79
C SER A 53 -12.02 0.75 12.33
N THR A 54 -11.53 -0.11 13.23
CA THR A 54 -11.00 -1.44 12.88
C THR A 54 -12.09 -2.37 12.37
N ILE A 55 -13.24 -2.41 13.04
CA ILE A 55 -14.41 -3.17 12.59
C ILE A 55 -14.87 -2.67 11.20
N GLY A 56 -14.93 -1.36 11.01
CA GLY A 56 -15.30 -0.76 9.72
C GLY A 56 -14.31 -1.08 8.60
N LEU A 57 -13.01 -1.06 8.90
CA LEU A 57 -11.95 -1.41 7.96
C LEU A 57 -11.99 -2.89 7.54
N ASP A 58 -12.19 -3.81 8.48
CA ASP A 58 -12.35 -5.23 8.14
C ASP A 58 -13.65 -5.50 7.39
N GLY A 59 -14.73 -4.80 7.74
CA GLY A 59 -15.98 -4.82 6.98
C GLY A 59 -15.81 -4.33 5.54
N LEU A 60 -15.06 -3.24 5.34
CA LEU A 60 -14.71 -2.72 4.02
C LEU A 60 -13.85 -3.71 3.25
N ALA A 61 -12.83 -4.29 3.88
CA ALA A 61 -11.96 -5.30 3.28
C ALA A 61 -12.78 -6.50 2.78
N LEU A 62 -13.69 -7.01 3.61
CA LEU A 62 -14.57 -8.12 3.29
C LEU A 62 -15.54 -7.76 2.15
N LEU A 63 -16.18 -6.60 2.20
CA LEU A 63 -17.08 -6.12 1.14
C LEU A 63 -16.37 -6.02 -0.21
N VAL A 64 -15.16 -5.45 -0.25
CA VAL A 64 -14.35 -5.36 -1.47
C VAL A 64 -13.97 -6.76 -1.97
N ALA A 65 -13.60 -7.67 -1.07
CA ALA A 65 -13.24 -9.05 -1.41
C ALA A 65 -14.42 -9.86 -1.97
N ILE A 66 -15.65 -9.60 -1.51
CA ILE A 66 -16.86 -10.28 -2.01
C ILE A 66 -17.35 -9.64 -3.31
N LEU A 67 -17.42 -8.31 -3.38
CA LEU A 67 -18.15 -7.61 -4.45
C LEU A 67 -17.27 -7.25 -5.65
N VAL A 68 -16.00 -6.92 -5.40
CA VAL A 68 -15.07 -6.37 -6.40
C VAL A 68 -14.09 -7.42 -6.90
N MET A 69 -13.41 -8.13 -5.98
CA MET A 69 -12.33 -9.07 -6.32
C MET A 69 -12.71 -10.15 -7.35
N PRO A 70 -13.91 -10.78 -7.30
CA PRO A 70 -14.27 -11.81 -8.28
C PRO A 70 -14.36 -11.29 -9.72
N ARG A 71 -14.66 -9.99 -9.90
CA ARG A 71 -14.77 -9.35 -11.21
C ARG A 71 -13.48 -8.65 -11.62
N HIS A 72 -12.80 -8.04 -10.67
CA HIS A 72 -11.66 -7.15 -10.87
C HIS A 72 -10.56 -7.47 -9.85
N PHE A 73 -9.85 -8.58 -10.04
CA PHE A 73 -8.91 -9.12 -9.06
C PHE A 73 -7.90 -8.08 -8.56
N ILE A 74 -7.21 -7.34 -9.43
CA ILE A 74 -6.19 -6.36 -9.01
C ILE A 74 -6.76 -5.30 -8.06
N VAL A 75 -7.88 -4.67 -8.46
CA VAL A 75 -8.54 -3.62 -7.67
C VAL A 75 -9.12 -4.19 -6.38
N GLY A 76 -9.74 -5.36 -6.46
CA GLY A 76 -10.27 -6.04 -5.29
C GLY A 76 -9.17 -6.45 -4.32
N PHE A 77 -8.07 -7.02 -4.79
CA PHE A 77 -6.94 -7.47 -3.98
C PHE A 77 -6.31 -6.30 -3.21
N LEU A 78 -5.87 -5.26 -3.92
CA LEU A 78 -5.22 -4.10 -3.30
C LEU A 78 -6.20 -3.29 -2.46
N GLY A 79 -7.45 -3.15 -2.93
CA GLY A 79 -8.51 -2.44 -2.24
C GLY A 79 -9.03 -3.16 -0.98
N SER A 80 -8.95 -4.49 -0.90
CA SER A 80 -9.23 -5.22 0.34
C SER A 80 -8.02 -5.29 1.25
N MET A 81 -6.81 -5.38 0.70
CA MET A 81 -5.58 -5.56 1.47
C MET A 81 -5.22 -4.30 2.29
N LEU A 82 -5.35 -3.09 1.72
CA LEU A 82 -5.04 -1.86 2.45
C LEU A 82 -5.87 -1.71 3.75
N PRO A 83 -7.22 -1.71 3.74
CA PRO A 83 -7.99 -1.56 4.97
C PRO A 83 -7.76 -2.71 5.95
N PHE A 84 -7.58 -3.94 5.45
CA PHE A 84 -7.21 -5.10 6.27
C PHE A 84 -5.88 -4.88 7.02
N VAL A 85 -4.81 -4.44 6.34
CA VAL A 85 -3.50 -4.22 6.97
C VAL A 85 -3.55 -3.06 7.98
N ILE A 86 -4.39 -2.03 7.75
CA ILE A 86 -4.63 -0.97 8.73
C ILE A 86 -5.29 -1.55 9.99
N SER A 87 -6.36 -2.34 9.85
CA SER A 87 -7.02 -2.99 10.98
C SER A 87 -6.04 -3.88 11.77
N TRP A 88 -5.26 -4.70 11.06
CA TRP A 88 -4.26 -5.58 11.67
C TRP A 88 -3.20 -4.77 12.44
N ARG A 89 -2.71 -3.66 11.88
CA ARG A 89 -1.73 -2.80 12.56
C ARG A 89 -2.32 -2.19 13.84
N VAL A 90 -3.56 -1.70 13.81
CA VAL A 90 -4.21 -1.16 15.01
C VAL A 90 -4.39 -2.25 16.08
N ALA A 91 -4.78 -3.46 15.69
CA ALA A 91 -4.86 -4.59 16.60
C ALA A 91 -3.50 -4.91 17.25
N ALA A 92 -2.41 -4.83 16.49
CA ALA A 92 -1.05 -5.03 16.99
C ALA A 92 -0.61 -3.92 17.98
N ILE A 93 -0.90 -2.65 17.69
CA ILE A 93 -0.60 -1.51 18.59
C ILE A 93 -1.25 -1.72 19.96
N HIS A 94 -2.48 -2.22 19.98
CA HIS A 94 -3.22 -2.45 21.22
C HIS A 94 -2.98 -3.83 21.84
N GLY A 95 -2.25 -4.73 21.18
CA GLY A 95 -1.97 -6.06 21.72
C GLY A 95 -3.16 -7.03 21.66
N SER A 96 -4.10 -6.84 20.73
CA SER A 96 -5.20 -7.80 20.49
C SER A 96 -4.67 -9.10 19.90
N VAL A 97 -4.46 -10.11 20.75
CA VAL A 97 -4.02 -11.45 20.32
C VAL A 97 -5.00 -12.11 19.34
N PRO A 98 -6.34 -12.11 19.58
CA PRO A 98 -7.29 -12.68 18.62
C PRO A 98 -7.26 -11.96 17.26
N GLY A 99 -7.16 -10.63 17.28
CA GLY A 99 -7.08 -9.81 16.07
C GLY A 99 -5.81 -10.09 15.27
N MET A 100 -4.65 -10.18 15.94
CA MET A 100 -3.38 -10.51 15.29
C MET A 100 -3.34 -11.94 14.73
N ALA A 101 -3.86 -12.92 15.47
CA ALA A 101 -3.85 -14.32 15.04
C ALA A 101 -4.74 -14.54 13.80
N SER A 102 -5.97 -14.03 13.83
CA SER A 102 -6.89 -14.11 12.69
C SER A 102 -6.34 -13.36 11.47
N SER A 103 -5.76 -12.17 11.68
CA SER A 103 -5.14 -11.40 10.60
C SER A 103 -3.94 -12.09 9.98
N THR A 104 -3.12 -12.78 10.78
CA THR A 104 -2.00 -13.59 10.25
C THR A 104 -2.50 -14.66 9.29
N ILE A 105 -3.60 -15.35 9.63
CA ILE A 105 -4.23 -16.35 8.77
C ILE A 105 -4.75 -15.70 7.47
N ALA A 106 -5.45 -14.57 7.57
CA ALA A 106 -5.95 -13.86 6.39
C ALA A 106 -4.81 -13.37 5.48
N PHE A 107 -3.70 -12.90 6.05
CA PHE A 107 -2.52 -12.50 5.30
C PHE A 107 -1.87 -13.67 4.56
N LEU A 108 -1.84 -14.88 5.14
CA LEU A 108 -1.37 -16.07 4.41
C LEU A 108 -2.25 -16.37 3.19
N VAL A 109 -3.56 -16.15 3.27
CA VAL A 109 -4.46 -16.28 2.11
C VAL A 109 -4.17 -15.21 1.06
N PHE A 110 -3.97 -13.95 1.45
CA PHE A 110 -3.52 -12.89 0.54
C PHE A 110 -2.21 -13.25 -0.15
N PHE A 111 -1.23 -13.75 0.61
CA PHE A 111 0.08 -14.14 0.09
C PHE A 111 -0.03 -15.28 -0.93
N VAL A 112 -0.81 -16.32 -0.63
CA VAL A 112 -1.03 -17.44 -1.55
C VAL A 112 -1.76 -17.01 -2.83
N LEU A 113 -2.76 -16.11 -2.74
CA LEU A 113 -3.42 -15.49 -3.90
C LEU A 113 -2.44 -14.68 -4.75
N TYR A 114 -1.56 -13.90 -4.11
CA TYR A 114 -0.53 -13.12 -4.79
C TYR A 114 0.44 -14.03 -5.55
N VAL A 115 0.96 -15.07 -4.90
CA VAL A 115 1.90 -16.03 -5.48
C VAL A 115 1.26 -16.78 -6.65
N ASP A 116 0.03 -17.28 -6.50
CA ASP A 116 -0.68 -17.98 -7.59
C ASP A 116 -0.87 -17.06 -8.80
N CYS A 117 -1.28 -15.81 -8.57
CA CYS A 117 -1.40 -14.81 -9.64
C CYS A 117 -0.07 -14.52 -10.32
N ALA A 118 1.02 -14.37 -9.56
CA ALA A 118 2.35 -14.10 -10.09
C ALA A 118 2.91 -15.28 -10.90
N VAL A 119 2.78 -16.50 -10.38
CA VAL A 119 3.23 -17.73 -11.07
C VAL A 119 2.43 -17.95 -12.35
N HIS A 120 1.12 -17.72 -12.31
CA HIS A 120 0.26 -17.86 -13.49
C HIS A 120 0.64 -16.88 -14.61
N ASP A 121 0.85 -15.60 -14.29
CA ASP A 121 1.30 -14.59 -15.26
C ASP A 121 2.71 -14.88 -15.76
N TRP A 122 3.61 -15.33 -14.88
CA TRP A 122 4.97 -15.69 -15.28
C TRP A 122 4.99 -16.86 -16.26
N ALA A 123 4.21 -17.92 -16.01
CA ALA A 123 4.11 -19.07 -16.89
C ALA A 123 3.56 -18.67 -18.28
N ALA A 124 2.59 -17.77 -18.33
CA ALA A 124 2.04 -17.24 -19.58
C ALA A 124 3.05 -16.35 -20.34
N SER A 125 3.83 -15.55 -19.62
CA SER A 125 4.80 -14.61 -20.22
C SER A 125 6.12 -15.23 -20.65
N ARG A 126 6.45 -16.46 -20.21
CA ARG A 126 7.58 -17.24 -20.77
C ARG A 126 7.43 -17.51 -22.26
N VAL A 127 6.19 -17.56 -22.76
CA VAL A 127 5.89 -17.79 -24.18
C VAL A 127 5.99 -16.48 -24.99
N SER A 128 5.81 -15.31 -24.37
CA SER A 128 5.73 -14.01 -25.06
C SER A 128 7.01 -13.16 -25.02
N GLY A 129 8.04 -13.57 -24.27
CA GLY A 129 9.35 -12.91 -24.24
C GLY A 129 9.42 -11.59 -23.46
N SER A 130 10.32 -11.55 -22.46
CA SER A 130 10.88 -10.37 -21.76
C SER A 130 10.01 -9.59 -20.75
N GLY A 131 10.68 -9.08 -19.71
CA GLY A 131 10.20 -8.03 -18.79
C GLY A 131 9.32 -8.44 -17.59
N SER A 132 8.59 -9.55 -17.64
CA SER A 132 7.58 -9.86 -16.60
C SER A 132 8.18 -9.98 -15.18
N LEU A 133 9.32 -10.67 -15.03
CA LEU A 133 9.97 -10.85 -13.72
C LEU A 133 10.36 -9.51 -13.08
N MET A 134 10.97 -8.61 -13.84
CA MET A 134 11.35 -7.27 -13.36
C MET A 134 10.11 -6.46 -12.96
N GLN A 135 9.02 -6.59 -13.72
CA GLN A 135 7.78 -5.89 -13.40
C GLN A 135 7.10 -6.42 -12.13
N TRP A 136 7.19 -7.73 -11.86
CA TRP A 136 6.75 -8.34 -10.59
C TRP A 136 7.69 -8.01 -9.43
N GLN A 137 8.99 -7.86 -9.67
CA GLN A 137 9.94 -7.37 -8.69
C GLN A 137 9.57 -5.94 -8.26
N VAL A 138 9.36 -5.04 -9.24
CA VAL A 138 8.90 -3.67 -8.97
C VAL A 138 7.58 -3.69 -8.21
N ALA A 139 6.61 -4.52 -8.62
CA ALA A 139 5.33 -4.66 -7.92
C ALA A 139 5.49 -5.08 -6.45
N THR A 140 6.33 -6.09 -6.20
CA THR A 140 6.57 -6.63 -4.85
C THR A 140 7.19 -5.57 -3.95
N ILE A 141 8.26 -4.92 -4.43
CA ILE A 141 8.95 -3.86 -3.69
C ILE A 141 8.00 -2.68 -3.45
N ARG A 142 7.22 -2.28 -4.47
CA ARG A 142 6.23 -1.21 -4.38
C ARG A 142 5.14 -1.48 -3.36
N ILE A 143 4.54 -2.67 -3.37
CA ILE A 143 3.50 -3.06 -2.41
C ILE A 143 4.08 -3.07 -1.01
N TYR A 144 5.26 -3.68 -0.82
CA TYR A 144 5.92 -3.75 0.48
C TYR A 144 6.22 -2.35 1.03
N PHE A 145 7.01 -1.53 0.34
CA PHE A 145 7.40 -0.20 0.84
C PHE A 145 6.22 0.78 0.89
N GLY A 146 5.23 0.64 0.00
CA GLY A 146 4.01 1.42 0.10
C GLY A 146 3.20 1.07 1.34
N PHE A 147 3.03 -0.21 1.65
CA PHE A 147 2.25 -0.64 2.82
C PHE A 147 3.05 -0.65 4.12
N ASP A 148 4.38 -0.53 4.08
CA ASP A 148 5.21 -0.23 5.24
C ASP A 148 4.75 1.06 5.95
N MET A 149 4.24 2.03 5.17
CA MET A 149 3.63 3.27 5.68
C MET A 149 2.42 3.04 6.59
N VAL A 150 1.74 1.89 6.49
CA VAL A 150 0.61 1.56 7.38
C VAL A 150 1.06 1.54 8.84
N GLY A 151 2.29 1.09 9.11
CA GLY A 151 2.87 1.13 10.45
C GLY A 151 2.90 2.54 11.05
N HIS A 152 3.14 3.54 10.20
CA HIS A 152 3.33 4.93 10.59
C HIS A 152 2.02 5.71 10.69
N PHE A 153 1.12 5.60 9.71
CA PHE A 153 -0.12 6.39 9.72
C PHE A 153 -1.23 5.78 10.56
N ALA A 154 -1.23 4.46 10.77
CA ALA A 154 -2.25 3.80 11.59
C ALA A 154 -2.23 4.35 13.02
N GLU A 155 -1.04 4.57 13.57
CA GLU A 155 -0.85 5.19 14.88
C GLU A 155 -1.41 6.62 14.93
N LYS A 156 -1.17 7.39 13.87
CA LYS A 156 -1.58 8.80 13.77
C LYS A 156 -3.07 8.98 13.50
N LEU A 157 -3.74 8.05 12.82
CA LEU A 157 -5.10 8.28 12.30
C LEU A 157 -6.15 7.29 12.83
N PHE A 158 -5.75 6.09 13.24
CA PHE A 158 -6.68 4.98 13.49
C PHE A 158 -6.51 4.32 14.88
N ALA A 159 -5.40 4.55 15.58
CA ALA A 159 -5.09 3.85 16.83
C ALA A 159 -5.72 4.45 18.10
N GLY A 160 -6.60 5.45 17.98
CA GLY A 160 -7.34 6.01 19.11
C GLY A 160 -6.75 7.31 19.68
N PHE A 161 -7.44 7.91 20.65
CA PHE A 161 -7.09 9.23 21.18
C PHE A 161 -5.76 9.24 21.93
N HIS A 162 -5.50 8.20 22.72
CA HIS A 162 -4.25 8.12 23.48
C HIS A 162 -3.03 8.11 22.54
N SER A 163 -3.08 7.28 21.50
CA SER A 163 -2.03 7.19 20.49
C SER A 163 -1.87 8.49 19.69
N PHE A 164 -2.99 9.11 19.30
CA PHE A 164 -2.97 10.43 18.64
C PHE A 164 -2.29 11.50 19.50
N HIS A 165 -2.65 11.59 20.79
CA HIS A 165 -2.08 12.56 21.71
C HIS A 165 -0.59 12.29 21.97
N HIS A 166 -0.18 11.02 22.06
CA HIS A 166 1.23 10.65 22.15
C HIS A 166 2.02 11.19 20.95
N MET A 167 1.54 10.94 19.73
CA MET A 167 2.16 11.46 18.50
C MET A 167 2.18 12.99 18.46
N ALA A 168 1.14 13.66 18.96
CA ALA A 168 1.11 15.12 19.05
C ALA A 168 2.20 15.68 19.97
N GLN A 169 2.48 15.01 21.09
CA GLN A 169 3.58 15.40 21.98
C GLN A 169 4.95 15.20 21.33
N LEU A 170 5.15 14.09 20.60
CA LEU A 170 6.39 13.87 19.84
C LEU A 170 6.63 14.97 18.79
N PHE A 171 5.58 15.36 18.07
CA PHE A 171 5.66 16.41 17.06
C PHE A 171 5.98 17.79 17.68
N ILE A 172 5.45 18.09 18.86
CA ILE A 172 5.86 19.29 19.63
C ILE A 172 7.35 19.21 19.99
N GLY A 173 7.85 18.03 20.37
CA GLY A 173 9.27 17.78 20.61
C GLY A 173 10.17 18.02 19.38
N PHE A 174 9.63 17.89 18.17
CA PHE A 174 10.29 18.24 16.91
C PHE A 174 10.20 19.73 16.55
N GLY A 175 9.59 20.55 17.41
CA GLY A 175 9.41 21.98 17.18
C GLY A 175 8.22 22.33 16.30
N LEU A 176 7.28 21.39 16.06
CA LEU A 176 6.06 21.65 15.32
C LEU A 176 4.96 22.23 16.22
N PRO A 177 3.99 23.00 15.67
CA PRO A 177 2.95 23.63 16.46
C PRO A 177 2.11 22.65 17.28
N SER A 178 1.74 23.06 18.49
CA SER A 178 0.75 22.35 19.30
C SER A 178 -0.64 22.45 18.66
N GLY A 179 -1.38 21.33 18.63
CA GLY A 179 -2.73 21.29 18.03
C GLY A 179 -3.02 20.09 17.14
N GLY A 180 -2.07 19.16 16.94
CA GLY A 180 -2.31 17.89 16.25
C GLY A 180 -2.45 17.98 14.74
N LEU A 181 -2.57 19.17 14.15
CA LEU A 181 -2.65 19.35 12.69
C LEU A 181 -1.44 18.76 11.96
N ALA A 182 -0.24 18.89 12.53
CA ALA A 182 0.96 18.29 11.95
C ALA A 182 0.92 16.76 11.97
N VAL A 183 0.34 16.15 13.01
CA VAL A 183 0.13 14.70 13.10
C VAL A 183 -0.85 14.23 12.03
N ILE A 184 -1.96 14.96 11.86
CA ILE A 184 -2.96 14.66 10.83
C ILE A 184 -2.33 14.81 9.43
N ALA A 185 -1.62 15.90 9.17
CA ALA A 185 -0.96 16.14 7.89
C ALA A 185 0.05 15.04 7.56
N ALA A 186 0.91 14.66 8.51
CA ALA A 186 1.85 13.56 8.34
C ALA A 186 1.13 12.23 8.08
N GLY A 187 0.11 11.90 8.89
CA GLY A 187 -0.67 10.67 8.68
C GLY A 187 -1.37 10.63 7.32
N LEU A 188 -1.90 11.75 6.83
CA LEU A 188 -2.53 11.83 5.51
C LEU A 188 -1.51 11.70 4.38
N CYS A 189 -0.31 12.28 4.51
CA CYS A 189 0.77 12.09 3.55
C CYS A 189 1.19 10.61 3.48
N GLU A 190 1.37 9.96 4.62
CA GLU A 190 1.74 8.55 4.72
C GLU A 190 0.64 7.63 4.15
N LEU A 191 -0.64 7.93 4.43
CA LEU A 191 -1.78 7.25 3.82
C LEU A 191 -1.80 7.44 2.29
N ALA A 192 -1.54 8.65 1.80
CA ALA A 192 -1.46 8.94 0.38
C ALA A 192 -0.32 8.17 -0.30
N ILE A 193 0.82 7.98 0.38
CA ILE A 193 1.92 7.13 -0.11
C ILE A 193 1.48 5.66 -0.15
N ALA A 194 0.80 5.15 0.88
CA ALA A 194 0.30 3.78 0.87
C ALA A 194 -0.69 3.50 -0.27
N ILE A 195 -1.58 4.46 -0.57
CA ILE A 195 -2.49 4.37 -1.71
C ILE A 195 -1.70 4.50 -3.02
N GLY A 196 -0.92 5.56 -3.17
CA GLY A 196 -0.31 5.91 -4.45
C GLY A 196 0.82 4.99 -4.87
N VAL A 197 1.71 4.66 -3.94
CA VAL A 197 2.78 3.68 -4.13
C VAL A 197 2.22 2.28 -3.92
N GLY A 198 1.72 1.94 -2.74
CA GLY A 198 1.33 0.56 -2.40
C GLY A 198 0.29 -0.03 -3.35
N MET A 199 -0.85 0.67 -3.55
CA MET A 199 -1.90 0.21 -4.50
C MET A 199 -1.56 0.52 -5.97
N GLY A 200 -0.54 1.34 -6.20
CA GLY A 200 -0.12 1.72 -7.54
C GLY A 200 -1.12 2.66 -8.22
N VAL A 201 -1.40 3.82 -7.61
CA VAL A 201 -2.30 4.87 -8.11
C VAL A 201 -1.49 6.15 -8.30
N LEU A 202 -1.38 6.65 -9.54
CA LEU A 202 -0.49 7.77 -9.89
C LEU A 202 0.94 7.53 -9.34
N THR A 203 1.46 6.30 -9.51
CA THR A 203 2.63 5.82 -8.75
C THR A 203 3.86 6.71 -8.90
N ARG A 204 4.08 7.32 -10.07
CA ARG A 204 5.24 8.19 -10.25
C ARG A 204 5.11 9.48 -9.45
N ALA A 205 3.91 10.06 -9.44
CA ALA A 205 3.62 11.24 -8.62
C ALA A 205 3.72 10.91 -7.12
N ALA A 206 3.18 9.75 -6.71
CA ALA A 206 3.27 9.29 -5.33
C ALA A 206 4.72 8.99 -4.92
N GLY A 207 5.57 8.49 -5.83
CA GLY A 207 7.00 8.31 -5.60
C GLY A 207 7.73 9.63 -5.35
N VAL A 208 7.45 10.68 -6.13
CA VAL A 208 7.98 12.03 -5.86
C VAL A 208 7.48 12.55 -4.51
N GLY A 209 6.17 12.43 -4.26
CA GLY A 209 5.56 12.84 -2.99
C GLY A 209 6.17 12.12 -1.78
N GLY A 210 6.39 10.81 -1.89
CA GLY A 210 7.03 10.00 -0.84
C GLY A 210 8.48 10.39 -0.58
N ALA A 211 9.26 10.63 -1.64
CA ALA A 211 10.64 11.08 -1.49
C ALA A 211 10.72 12.46 -0.82
N VAL A 212 9.88 13.41 -1.24
CA VAL A 212 9.80 14.75 -0.63
C VAL A 212 9.32 14.67 0.82
N TYR A 213 8.31 13.83 1.10
CA TYR A 213 7.81 13.61 2.45
C TYR A 213 8.92 13.11 3.37
N TYR A 214 9.68 12.08 2.97
CA TYR A 214 10.77 11.55 3.78
C TYR A 214 11.94 12.54 3.92
N LEU A 215 12.24 13.36 2.91
CA LEU A 215 13.21 14.45 3.06
C LEU A 215 12.80 15.44 4.15
N ILE A 216 11.52 15.85 4.16
CA ILE A 216 10.96 16.75 5.18
C ILE A 216 10.96 16.06 6.56
N ALA A 217 10.46 14.82 6.63
CA ALA A 217 10.41 14.05 7.87
C ALA A 217 11.81 13.82 8.46
N ASN A 218 12.82 13.57 7.62
CA ASN A 218 14.22 13.42 8.05
C ASN A 218 14.79 14.71 8.65
N GLN A 219 14.41 15.87 8.10
CA GLN A 219 14.82 17.18 8.61
C GLN A 219 14.19 17.50 9.96
N TYR A 220 12.86 17.33 10.10
CA TYR A 220 12.14 17.65 11.34
C TYR A 220 12.30 16.58 12.42
N GLY A 221 12.47 15.31 12.04
CA GLY A 221 12.68 14.18 12.94
C GLY A 221 14.08 14.13 13.57
N ARG A 222 14.95 15.13 13.31
CA ARG A 222 16.32 15.26 13.85
C ARG A 222 17.31 14.16 13.47
N HIS A 223 16.91 13.22 12.62
CA HIS A 223 17.75 12.12 12.14
C HIS A 223 19.08 12.56 11.50
N PHE A 224 19.14 13.73 10.85
CA PHE A 224 20.43 14.29 10.39
C PHE A 224 21.38 14.66 11.54
N GLY A 225 20.85 15.13 12.66
CA GLY A 225 21.60 15.45 13.88
C GLY A 225 22.03 14.22 14.68
N ASP A 226 21.34 13.09 14.51
CA ASP A 226 21.55 11.85 15.28
C ASP A 226 22.57 10.88 14.63
N GLY A 227 23.23 11.33 13.56
CA GLY A 227 24.27 10.59 12.84
C GLY A 227 23.73 9.66 11.75
N PHE A 228 24.60 8.85 11.15
CA PHE A 228 24.23 8.01 10.00
C PHE A 228 23.40 6.79 10.41
N THR A 229 23.92 5.98 11.34
CA THR A 229 23.41 4.63 11.62
C THR A 229 21.98 4.61 12.15
N TRP A 230 21.11 3.82 11.51
CA TRP A 230 19.69 3.72 11.88
C TRP A 230 19.41 3.19 13.30
N ASN A 231 20.32 2.40 13.88
CA ASN A 231 20.17 1.79 15.21
C ASN A 231 20.91 2.57 16.33
N ASN A 232 21.23 3.84 16.09
CA ASN A 232 21.80 4.69 17.14
C ASN A 232 20.76 4.95 18.23
N ALA A 233 20.98 4.43 19.43
CA ALA A 233 20.19 4.83 20.58
C ALA A 233 20.51 6.29 20.96
N PRO A 234 19.52 7.15 21.29
CA PRO A 234 18.11 6.81 21.52
C PRO A 234 17.12 6.99 20.35
N VAL A 235 17.49 7.60 19.22
CA VAL A 235 16.51 8.10 18.21
C VAL A 235 16.73 7.63 16.75
N GLY A 236 17.82 6.92 16.46
CA GLY A 236 18.14 6.40 15.12
C GLY A 236 18.60 7.47 14.12
N GLY A 237 19.64 7.17 13.35
CA GLY A 237 20.21 8.07 12.34
C GLY A 237 19.47 8.10 11.00
N TRP A 238 20.01 8.87 10.05
CA TRP A 238 19.37 9.16 8.75
C TRP A 238 19.51 8.07 7.66
N GLU A 239 20.22 6.96 7.92
CA GLU A 239 20.41 5.85 6.97
C GLU A 239 19.07 5.28 6.44
N TYR A 240 18.12 4.98 7.33
CA TYR A 240 16.83 4.42 6.95
C TYR A 240 15.93 5.42 6.19
N PRO A 241 15.77 6.68 6.64
CA PRO A 241 15.11 7.70 5.84
C PRO A 241 15.72 7.88 4.45
N MET A 242 17.05 7.80 4.31
CA MET A 242 17.71 7.90 3.01
C MET A 242 17.38 6.72 2.10
N LEU A 243 17.37 5.49 2.63
CA LEU A 243 16.91 4.31 1.90
C LEU A 243 15.48 4.52 1.35
N MET A 244 14.58 5.05 2.20
CA MET A 244 13.21 5.35 1.79
C MET A 244 13.12 6.42 0.71
N ILE A 245 13.91 7.49 0.81
CA ILE A 245 13.97 8.55 -0.21
C ILE A 245 14.39 7.95 -1.56
N VAL A 246 15.44 7.13 -1.59
CA VAL A 246 15.94 6.50 -2.82
C VAL A 246 14.89 5.55 -3.41
N LEU A 247 14.23 4.76 -2.58
CA LEU A 247 13.18 3.84 -3.05
C LEU A 247 11.97 4.57 -3.62
N PHE A 248 11.44 5.57 -2.92
CA PHE A 248 10.31 6.36 -3.43
C PHE A 248 10.68 7.14 -4.70
N ALA A 249 11.89 7.71 -4.75
CA ALA A 249 12.41 8.32 -5.97
C ALA A 249 12.54 7.31 -7.11
N SER A 250 12.92 6.06 -6.83
CA SER A 250 12.99 5.00 -7.85
C SER A 250 11.63 4.70 -8.48
N PHE A 251 10.53 4.74 -7.72
CA PHE A 251 9.18 4.56 -8.27
C PHE A 251 8.74 5.73 -9.16
N SER A 252 9.27 6.94 -8.95
CA SER A 252 9.07 8.06 -9.88
C SER A 252 9.66 7.78 -11.27
N MET A 253 10.71 6.96 -11.35
CA MET A 253 11.36 6.55 -12.59
C MET A 253 10.72 5.29 -13.18
N ALA A 254 10.58 4.24 -12.37
CA ALA A 254 10.12 2.92 -12.81
C ALA A 254 8.59 2.84 -13.05
N GLY A 255 7.80 3.62 -12.30
CA GLY A 255 6.34 3.54 -12.31
C GLY A 255 5.78 2.36 -11.54
N ALA A 256 4.54 1.97 -11.87
CA ALA A 256 3.73 1.09 -11.04
C ALA A 256 4.11 -0.40 -11.07
N GLY A 257 4.83 -0.91 -12.08
CA GLY A 257 5.08 -2.36 -12.19
C GLY A 257 3.81 -3.19 -12.49
N ARG A 258 3.91 -4.53 -12.31
CA ARG A 258 2.74 -5.44 -12.39
C ARG A 258 1.83 -5.24 -11.18
N LEU A 259 0.60 -5.76 -11.27
CA LEU A 259 -0.40 -5.71 -10.19
C LEU A 259 -0.58 -4.29 -9.61
N SER A 260 -1.01 -3.34 -10.44
CA SER A 260 -1.26 -1.93 -10.07
C SER A 260 -2.63 -1.47 -10.55
N ILE A 261 -3.23 -0.53 -9.81
CA ILE A 261 -4.49 0.11 -10.23
C ILE A 261 -4.27 0.98 -11.47
N ASP A 262 -3.14 1.68 -11.57
CA ASP A 262 -2.70 2.42 -12.75
C ASP A 262 -2.75 1.55 -14.01
N GLY A 263 -2.08 0.39 -13.97
CA GLY A 263 -2.08 -0.56 -15.09
C GLY A 263 -3.49 -1.06 -15.44
N TRP A 264 -4.31 -1.34 -14.43
CA TRP A 264 -5.69 -1.78 -14.61
C TRP A 264 -6.57 -0.70 -15.28
N LEU A 265 -6.43 0.58 -14.86
CA LEU A 265 -7.16 1.70 -15.46
C LEU A 265 -6.71 1.98 -16.89
N ILE A 266 -5.41 1.90 -17.16
CA ILE A 266 -4.84 2.10 -18.51
C ILE A 266 -5.33 1.00 -19.47
N ALA A 267 -5.28 -0.27 -19.05
CA ALA A 267 -5.72 -1.40 -19.88
C ALA A 267 -7.18 -1.32 -20.32
N ARG A 268 -8.03 -0.63 -19.53
CA ARG A 268 -9.45 -0.42 -19.82
C ARG A 268 -9.74 0.88 -20.56
N GLY A 269 -8.73 1.70 -20.81
CA GLY A 269 -8.93 3.05 -21.36
C GLY A 269 -9.65 4.01 -20.42
N TRP A 270 -9.67 3.72 -19.11
CA TRP A 270 -10.33 4.56 -18.10
C TRP A 270 -9.40 5.64 -17.53
N MET A 271 -8.08 5.48 -17.69
CA MET A 271 -7.09 6.48 -17.27
C MET A 271 -7.04 7.67 -18.25
N PRO A 272 -7.37 8.91 -17.82
CA PRO A 272 -7.22 10.10 -18.65
C PRO A 272 -5.80 10.24 -19.19
N ARG A 273 -5.66 10.58 -20.49
CA ARG A 273 -4.35 10.63 -21.16
C ARG A 273 -3.36 11.58 -20.50
N PHE A 274 -3.84 12.70 -19.96
CA PHE A 274 -2.98 13.69 -19.29
C PHE A 274 -2.41 13.20 -17.95
N LEU A 275 -3.01 12.17 -17.33
CA LEU A 275 -2.52 11.56 -16.08
C LEU A 275 -1.56 10.39 -16.32
N GLN A 276 -1.56 9.78 -17.52
CA GLN A 276 -0.71 8.63 -17.81
C GLN A 276 0.80 8.85 -17.56
N PRO A 277 1.39 10.04 -17.85
CA PRO A 277 2.79 10.33 -17.51
C PRO A 277 3.11 10.27 -16.01
N LEU A 278 2.08 10.37 -15.14
CA LEU A 278 2.20 10.25 -13.69
C LEU A 278 2.07 8.79 -13.20
N CYS A 279 1.70 7.86 -14.08
CA CYS A 279 1.48 6.45 -13.77
C CYS A 279 2.61 5.56 -14.28
N VAL A 280 2.99 5.74 -15.55
CA VAL A 280 3.93 4.89 -16.28
C VAL A 280 5.01 5.73 -16.96
N PRO A 281 6.21 5.19 -17.19
CA PRO A 281 7.23 5.86 -18.01
C PRO A 281 6.68 6.12 -19.42
N ALA A 282 7.09 7.23 -20.03
CA ALA A 282 6.88 7.40 -21.46
C ALA A 282 7.58 6.25 -22.20
N ALA A 283 6.89 5.62 -23.15
CA ALA A 283 7.50 4.57 -23.96
C ALA A 283 8.77 5.13 -24.65
N PRO A 284 9.90 4.40 -24.63
CA PRO A 284 11.09 4.85 -25.34
C PRO A 284 10.79 4.98 -26.84
N ASP A 285 11.28 6.07 -27.47
CA ASP A 285 10.98 6.44 -28.86
C ASP A 285 11.34 5.35 -29.89
N HIS A 286 12.22 4.40 -29.54
CA HIS A 286 12.59 3.27 -30.40
C HIS A 286 11.43 2.29 -30.66
N ALA A 287 10.40 2.24 -29.80
CA ALA A 287 9.21 1.41 -30.02
C ALA A 287 8.22 2.03 -31.03
N ARG A 288 8.45 3.26 -31.51
CA ARG A 288 7.63 3.90 -32.55
C ARG A 288 8.13 3.63 -33.97
N GLN A 289 9.30 3.00 -34.13
CA GLN A 289 9.91 2.83 -35.45
C GLN A 289 9.46 1.56 -36.19
N ASP A 290 8.73 0.65 -35.54
CA ASP A 290 8.32 -0.65 -36.12
C ASP A 290 6.80 -0.80 -36.37
N SER A 291 6.04 0.29 -36.54
CA SER A 291 4.56 0.25 -36.67
C SER A 291 3.95 1.07 -37.81
#